data_AF-A0A670XZY9-F1
#
_entry.id   AF-A0A670XZY9-F1
#
_cell.length_a   1.000
_cell.length_b   1.000
_cell.length_c   1.000
_cell.angle_alpha   90.00
_cell.angle_beta   90.00
_cell.angle_gamma   90.00
#
_symmetry.space_group_name_H-M   'P 1'
#
loop_
_entity.id
_entity.type
_entity.pdbx_description
1 polymer ?
#
loop_
_entity_poly.entity_id
_entity_poly.type
_entity_poly.pdbx_seq_one_letter_code
_entity_poly.pdbx_strand_id
1 'polypeptide(L)'
;MSFLKRIPEPSEGIRLRQPGTEAVLAGRGLGTGSLYIAESRLSWIADSGLGFSLDYPIISLHAISRDLNSYPWEHLYVMVNAKFEVEESRESPIPEEEEEDSDDELEPISEFRFVPSDKSACK
;
A
#
# COMPACT_ATOMS: atom_id res chain seq x y z
N MET A 1 -16.48 0.42 -2.17
CA MET A 1 -15.94 1.01 -3.42
C MET A 1 -14.57 0.43 -3.72
N SER A 2 -14.35 -0.15 -4.89
CA SER A 2 -13.06 -0.72 -5.28
C SER A 2 -11.93 0.33 -5.28
N PHE A 3 -10.92 0.11 -4.44
CA PHE A 3 -9.73 0.99 -4.35
C PHE A 3 -8.89 0.97 -5.64
N LEU A 4 -8.76 -0.20 -6.27
CA LEU A 4 -8.06 -0.36 -7.53
C LEU A 4 -8.88 0.21 -8.69
N LYS A 5 -8.30 1.16 -9.42
CA LYS A 5 -8.89 1.79 -10.60
C LYS A 5 -7.93 1.71 -11.78
N ARG A 6 -8.44 1.72 -13.00
CA ARG A 6 -7.55 1.86 -14.17
C ARG A 6 -6.99 3.28 -14.16
N ILE A 7 -5.71 3.39 -13.86
CA ILE A 7 -4.96 4.65 -13.91
C ILE A 7 -3.95 4.59 -15.05
N PRO A 8 -3.76 5.68 -15.80
CA PRO A 8 -2.68 5.74 -16.79
C PRO A 8 -1.33 5.68 -16.07
N GLU A 9 -0.32 5.14 -16.77
CA GLU A 9 1.05 5.22 -16.28
C GLU A 9 1.42 6.70 -16.11
N PRO A 10 1.92 7.11 -14.93
CA PRO A 10 2.40 8.48 -14.76
C PRO A 10 3.52 8.72 -15.79
N SER A 11 3.44 9.81 -16.54
CA SER A 11 4.44 10.15 -17.58
C SER A 11 5.29 11.36 -17.21
N GLU A 12 4.93 12.07 -16.13
CA GLU A 12 5.54 13.32 -15.72
C GLU A 12 6.03 13.22 -14.26
N GLY A 13 7.23 13.74 -14.00
CA GLY A 13 7.80 13.79 -12.65
C GLY A 13 8.14 12.43 -12.02
N ILE A 14 8.23 11.35 -12.81
CA ILE A 14 8.67 10.03 -12.31
C ILE A 14 10.14 10.14 -11.87
N ARG A 15 10.41 9.84 -10.60
CA ARG A 15 11.76 9.72 -10.04
C ARG A 15 12.26 8.29 -10.07
N LEU A 16 11.39 7.33 -9.80
CA LEU A 16 11.71 5.91 -9.83
C LEU A 16 10.56 5.11 -10.42
N ARG A 17 10.90 4.15 -11.29
CA ARG A 17 9.99 3.12 -11.76
C ARG A 17 10.57 1.77 -11.39
N GLN A 18 9.85 1.03 -10.56
CA GLN A 18 10.24 -0.29 -10.09
C GLN A 18 9.25 -1.35 -10.58
N PRO A 19 9.55 -2.03 -11.70
CA PRO A 19 8.73 -3.13 -12.19
C PRO A 19 8.87 -4.37 -11.29
N GLY A 20 7.90 -5.29 -11.37
CA GLY A 20 7.91 -6.54 -10.61
C GLY A 20 7.73 -6.33 -9.10
N THR A 21 7.03 -5.28 -8.71
CA THR A 21 6.72 -4.97 -7.31
C THR A 21 5.34 -5.48 -6.96
N GLU A 22 5.27 -6.38 -5.97
CA GLU A 22 4.02 -6.82 -5.38
C GLU A 22 3.50 -5.79 -4.39
N ALA A 23 2.24 -5.38 -4.52
CA ALA A 23 1.59 -4.51 -3.54
C ALA A 23 0.72 -5.35 -2.60
N VAL A 24 0.86 -5.12 -1.30
CA VAL A 24 0.08 -5.75 -0.25
C VAL A 24 -0.56 -4.63 0.56
N LEU A 25 -1.88 -4.65 0.72
CA LEU A 25 -2.65 -3.67 1.50
C LEU A 25 -3.30 -4.37 2.68
N ALA A 26 -3.02 -3.92 3.91
CA ALA A 26 -3.53 -4.51 5.15
C ALA A 26 -3.34 -6.04 5.23
N GLY A 27 -2.20 -6.55 4.74
CA GLY A 27 -1.89 -7.98 4.70
C GLY A 27 -2.47 -8.73 3.49
N ARG A 28 -3.30 -8.10 2.66
CA ARG A 28 -3.85 -8.68 1.43
C ARG A 28 -2.99 -8.32 0.22
N GLY A 29 -2.44 -9.32 -0.45
CA GLY A 29 -1.76 -9.14 -1.74
C GLY A 29 -2.72 -8.67 -2.83
N LEU A 30 -2.47 -7.49 -3.38
CA LEU A 30 -3.18 -6.92 -4.54
C LEU A 30 -2.63 -7.48 -5.87
N GLY A 31 -1.48 -8.14 -5.83
CA GLY A 31 -0.81 -8.77 -6.96
C GLY A 31 0.51 -8.10 -7.31
N THR A 32 1.13 -8.56 -8.41
CA THR A 32 2.39 -8.03 -8.94
C THR A 32 2.13 -6.92 -9.97
N GLY A 33 2.96 -5.90 -9.94
CA GLY A 33 2.83 -4.74 -10.82
C GLY A 33 4.09 -3.91 -10.89
N SER A 34 3.94 -2.67 -11.33
CA SER A 34 5.01 -1.67 -11.38
C SER A 34 4.71 -0.55 -10.40
N LEU A 35 5.67 -0.28 -9.51
CA LEU A 35 5.63 0.86 -8.61
C LEU A 35 6.28 2.06 -9.29
N TYR A 36 5.59 3.20 -9.27
CA TYR A 36 6.02 4.47 -9.82
C TYR A 36 6.08 5.48 -8.69
N ILE A 37 7.27 5.99 -8.39
CA ILE A 37 7.48 7.07 -7.43
C ILE A 37 7.65 8.33 -8.25
N ALA A 38 6.64 9.19 -8.28
CA ALA A 38 6.74 10.52 -8.87
C ALA A 38 6.99 11.57 -7.77
N GLU A 39 7.35 12.80 -8.14
CA GLU A 39 7.53 13.90 -7.17
C GLU A 39 6.24 14.33 -6.48
N SER A 40 5.11 14.19 -7.17
CA SER A 40 3.81 14.62 -6.67
C SER A 40 3.07 13.53 -5.90
N ARG A 41 3.28 12.26 -6.27
CA ARG A 41 2.56 11.10 -5.73
C ARG A 41 3.28 9.78 -6.00
N LEU A 42 2.93 8.77 -5.22
CA LEU A 42 3.32 7.39 -5.42
C LEU A 42 2.17 6.64 -6.10
N SER A 43 2.43 5.96 -7.20
CA SER A 43 1.43 5.18 -7.94
C SER A 43 1.88 3.74 -8.09
N TRP A 44 0.96 2.79 -7.93
CA TRP A 44 1.23 1.39 -8.21
C TRP A 44 0.22 0.86 -9.22
N ILE A 45 0.70 0.17 -10.24
CA ILE A 45 -0.11 -0.35 -11.35
C ILE A 45 0.17 -1.84 -11.51
N ALA A 46 -0.83 -2.68 -11.25
CA ALA A 46 -0.80 -4.11 -11.49
C ALA A 46 -0.62 -4.43 -12.97
N ASP A 47 -0.11 -5.63 -13.28
CA ASP A 47 0.00 -6.11 -14.66
C ASP A 47 -1.36 -6.25 -15.37
N SER A 48 -2.46 -6.27 -14.61
CA SER A 48 -3.83 -6.21 -15.13
C SER A 48 -4.24 -4.82 -15.63
N GLY A 49 -3.40 -3.80 -15.43
CA GLY A 49 -3.69 -2.39 -15.74
C GLY A 49 -4.58 -1.68 -14.71
N LEU A 50 -4.83 -2.33 -13.57
CA LEU A 50 -5.50 -1.74 -12.41
C LEU A 50 -4.44 -1.23 -11.43
N GLY A 51 -4.67 -0.08 -10.80
CA GLY A 51 -3.72 0.52 -9.90
C GLY A 51 -4.34 1.53 -8.98
N PHE A 52 -3.49 2.22 -8.24
CA PHE A 52 -3.87 3.30 -7.35
C PHE A 52 -2.75 4.33 -7.25
N SER A 53 -3.11 5.53 -6.78
CA SER A 53 -2.17 6.61 -6.50
C SER A 53 -2.39 7.11 -5.09
N LEU A 54 -1.30 7.35 -4.37
CA LEU A 54 -1.23 7.90 -3.02
C LEU A 54 -0.46 9.22 -3.10
N ASP A 55 -1.09 10.30 -2.63
CA ASP A 55 -0.42 11.60 -2.55
C ASP A 55 0.52 11.63 -1.31
N TYR A 56 1.67 12.27 -1.40
CA TYR A 56 2.60 12.31 -0.25
C TYR A 56 2.03 12.90 1.05
N PRO A 57 1.13 13.90 1.03
CA PRO A 57 0.57 14.45 2.27
C PRO A 57 -0.22 13.45 3.10
N ILE A 58 -0.75 12.38 2.48
CA ILE A 58 -1.49 11.33 3.20
C ILE A 58 -0.56 10.23 3.72
N ILE A 59 0.73 10.23 3.34
CA ILE A 59 1.71 9.25 3.80
C ILE A 59 2.28 9.69 5.15
N SER A 60 1.84 9.00 6.19
CA SER A 60 2.23 9.23 7.58
C SER A 60 3.60 8.65 7.89
N LEU A 61 3.88 7.46 7.36
CA LEU A 61 5.17 6.77 7.57
C LEU A 61 5.60 6.09 6.27
N HIS A 62 6.88 6.19 5.95
CA HIS A 62 7.52 5.37 4.93
C HIS A 62 8.81 4.79 5.51
N ALA A 63 8.99 3.48 5.38
CA ALA A 63 10.15 2.77 5.88
C ALA A 63 10.56 1.68 4.90
N ILE A 64 11.86 1.48 4.74
CA ILE A 64 12.39 0.37 3.94
C ILE A 64 12.81 -0.72 4.92
N SER A 65 12.04 -1.80 4.96
CA SER A 65 12.40 -2.98 5.76
C SER A 65 13.29 -3.89 4.93
N ARG A 66 14.55 -4.00 5.34
CA ARG A 66 15.56 -4.88 4.73
C ARG A 66 15.93 -6.07 5.61
N ASP A 67 15.32 -6.13 6.80
CA ASP A 67 15.61 -7.17 7.77
C ASP A 67 14.94 -8.48 7.37
N LEU A 68 15.70 -9.30 6.64
CA LEU A 68 15.35 -10.67 6.25
C LEU A 68 15.00 -11.57 7.46
N ASN A 69 15.35 -11.14 8.68
CA ASN A 69 15.07 -11.84 9.93
C ASN A 69 13.65 -11.55 10.45
N SER A 70 13.10 -10.37 10.14
CA SER A 70 11.75 -9.94 10.56
C SER A 70 10.72 -10.19 9.46
N TYR A 71 11.13 -10.16 8.19
CA TYR A 71 10.29 -10.52 7.06
C TYR A 71 11.17 -11.13 5.95
N PRO A 72 10.78 -12.25 5.32
CA PRO A 72 11.67 -12.97 4.40
C PRO A 72 12.03 -12.21 3.11
N TRP A 73 11.45 -11.03 2.89
CA TRP A 73 11.63 -10.20 1.69
C TRP A 73 11.84 -8.74 2.05
N GLU A 74 12.73 -8.07 1.32
CA GLU A 74 12.87 -6.62 1.40
C GLU A 74 11.60 -5.96 0.87
N HIS A 75 11.08 -4.98 1.61
CA HIS A 75 9.84 -4.31 1.23
C HIS A 75 9.81 -2.85 1.71
N LEU A 76 9.18 -2.01 0.90
CA LEU A 76 8.83 -0.65 1.29
C LEU A 76 7.50 -0.70 2.04
N TYR A 77 7.53 -0.36 3.31
CA TYR A 77 6.36 -0.17 4.15
C TYR A 77 5.92 1.28 4.08
N VAL A 78 4.65 1.51 3.79
CA VAL A 78 4.04 2.84 3.71
C VAL A 78 2.74 2.82 4.49
N MET A 79 2.64 3.67 5.51
CA MET A 79 1.43 3.88 6.28
C MET A 79 0.80 5.20 5.84
N VAL A 80 -0.51 5.18 5.57
CA VAL A 80 -1.25 6.38 5.17
C VAL A 80 -2.43 6.63 6.10
N ASN A 81 -2.69 7.89 6.46
CA ASN A 81 -3.86 8.30 7.25
C ASN A 81 -5.08 8.47 6.33
N ALA A 82 -5.46 7.41 5.62
CA ALA A 82 -6.66 7.39 4.80
C ALA A 82 -7.30 6.00 4.80
N LYS A 83 -8.64 5.95 4.75
CA LYS A 83 -9.40 4.70 4.71
C LYS A 83 -9.36 4.07 3.31
N PHE A 84 -8.57 3.02 3.13
CA PHE A 84 -8.56 2.22 1.92
C PHE A 84 -9.22 0.86 2.18
N GLU A 85 -10.53 0.80 1.98
CA GLU A 85 -11.28 -0.47 2.05
C GLU A 85 -11.07 -1.28 0.77
N VAL A 86 -10.45 -2.45 0.89
CA VAL A 86 -10.60 -3.49 -0.13
C VAL A 86 -11.96 -4.12 0.12
N GLU A 87 -12.93 -3.90 -0.77
CA GLU A 87 -14.26 -4.49 -0.65
C GLU A 87 -14.16 -6.02 -0.61
N GLU A 88 -14.23 -6.57 0.59
CA GLU A 88 -14.74 -7.90 0.81
C GLU A 88 -16.06 -7.79 1.57
N SER A 89 -17.14 -7.95 0.81
CA SER A 89 -18.35 -8.56 1.32
C SER A 89 -17.98 -9.90 1.96
N ARG A 90 -17.83 -9.94 3.30
CA ARG A 90 -18.13 -11.04 4.24
C ARG A 90 -17.66 -10.69 5.65
N GLU A 91 -18.61 -10.29 6.48
CA GLU A 91 -18.93 -10.96 7.74
C GLU A 91 -17.76 -11.66 8.43
N SER A 92 -17.15 -10.99 9.41
CA SER A 92 -16.59 -11.65 10.57
C SER A 92 -17.09 -10.87 11.79
N PRO A 93 -18.05 -11.41 12.56
CA PRO A 93 -18.45 -10.82 13.82
C PRO A 93 -17.28 -11.03 14.78
N ILE A 94 -16.58 -9.95 15.11
CA ILE A 94 -15.74 -9.92 16.32
C ILE A 94 -16.75 -10.02 17.47
N PRO A 95 -16.63 -10.98 18.40
CA PRO A 95 -17.56 -11.06 19.50
C PRO A 95 -17.44 -9.77 20.32
N GLU A 96 -18.60 -9.21 20.61
CA GLU A 96 -18.81 -8.15 21.57
C GLU A 96 -18.18 -8.56 22.91
N GLU A 97 -17.06 -7.94 23.26
CA GLU A 97 -16.76 -7.65 24.66
C GLU A 97 -16.81 -6.13 24.77
N GLU A 98 -18.00 -5.66 25.16
CA GLU A 98 -18.27 -4.29 25.57
C GLU A 98 -17.32 -3.94 26.72
N GLU A 99 -16.40 -2.99 26.52
CA GLU A 99 -15.96 -2.10 27.60
C GLU A 99 -15.58 -0.73 26.99
N GLU A 100 -16.44 0.23 27.29
CA GLU A 100 -16.16 1.66 27.47
C GLU A 100 -15.70 2.53 26.27
N ASP A 101 -16.66 3.35 25.84
CA ASP A 101 -16.54 4.71 25.32
C ASP A 101 -15.20 5.40 25.66
N SER A 102 -14.23 5.28 24.76
CA SER A 102 -13.13 6.23 24.61
C SER A 102 -12.96 6.47 23.12
N ASP A 103 -13.44 7.63 22.72
CA ASP A 103 -13.07 8.49 21.59
C ASP A 103 -11.66 8.23 21.00
N ASP A 104 -11.44 7.06 20.41
CA ASP A 104 -10.28 6.84 19.57
C ASP A 104 -10.70 7.28 18.16
N GLU A 105 -10.68 8.60 17.95
CA GLU A 105 -10.50 9.25 16.64
C GLU A 105 -9.18 8.78 16.00
N LEU A 106 -8.94 7.46 15.93
CA LEU A 106 -7.91 6.89 15.09
C LEU A 106 -8.32 7.21 13.66
N GLU A 107 -7.72 8.27 13.12
CA GLU A 107 -7.75 8.55 11.69
C GLU A 107 -7.58 7.22 10.95
N PRO A 108 -8.43 6.87 9.99
CA PRO A 108 -8.41 5.55 9.39
C PRO A 108 -7.04 5.30 8.73
N ILE A 109 -6.20 4.48 9.35
CA ILE A 109 -4.85 4.19 8.88
C ILE A 109 -4.90 2.98 7.93
N SER A 110 -4.29 3.12 6.76
CA SER A 110 -4.07 1.99 5.86
C SER A 110 -2.58 1.69 5.70
N GLU A 111 -2.24 0.41 5.72
CA GLU A 111 -0.87 -0.06 5.61
C GLU A 111 -0.62 -0.69 4.24
N PHE A 112 0.35 -0.14 3.52
CA PHE A 112 0.83 -0.64 2.24
C PHE A 112 2.22 -1.24 2.40
N ARG A 113 2.44 -2.41 1.79
CA ARG A 113 3.75 -3.02 1.65
C ARG A 113 4.01 -3.27 0.18
N PHE A 114 5.12 -2.77 -0.31
CA PHE A 114 5.57 -2.96 -1.67
C PHE A 114 6.80 -3.86 -1.66
N VAL A 115 6.66 -5.09 -2.15
CA VAL A 115 7.69 -6.11 -2.18
C VAL A 115 8.26 -6.19 -3.59
N PRO A 116 9.40 -5.55 -3.90
CA PRO A 116 10.05 -5.71 -5.19
C PRO A 116 10.59 -7.14 -5.36
N SER A 117 10.35 -7.74 -6.52
CA SER A 117 10.95 -9.04 -6.90
C SER A 117 12.46 -8.93 -7.12
N ASP A 118 12.94 -7.73 -7.48
CA ASP A 118 14.36 -7.45 -7.68
C ASP A 118 15.00 -6.98 -6.37
N LYS A 119 15.85 -7.81 -5.78
CA LYS A 119 16.59 -7.52 -4.53
C LYS A 119 17.59 -6.35 -4.68
N SER A 120 17.85 -5.90 -5.91
CA SER A 120 18.70 -4.74 -6.18
C SER A 120 17.94 -3.41 -6.08
N ALA A 121 16.61 -3.46 -6.00
CA ALA A 121 15.71 -2.31 -6.06
C ALA A 121 15.63 -1.50 -4.77
N CYS A 122 15.86 -2.12 -3.62
CA CYS A 122 15.94 -1.44 -2.32
C CYS A 122 17.36 -0.90 -2.06
N LYS A 123 17.91 -0.13 -3.01
CA LYS A 123 19.24 0.48 -2.91
C LYS A 123 19.21 1.96 -2.62
#